data_AF-Q1LMF9-F1
#
_entry.id   AF-Q1LMF9-F1
#
_cell.length_a   1.000
_cell.length_b   1.000
_cell.length_c   1.000
_cell.angle_alpha   90.00
_cell.angle_beta   90.00
_cell.angle_gamma   90.00
#
_symmetry.space_group_name_H-M   'P 1'
#
loop_
_entity.id
_entity.type
_entity.pdbx_description
1 polymer ?
#
loop_
_entity_poly.entity_id
_entity_poly.type
_entity_poly.pdbx_seq_one_letter_code
_entity_poly.pdbx_strand_id
1 'polypeptide(L)'
;MTTPPAQPPFELASLLTIDAKAAQIRLGQSRMVLMHTEALSYLRKEILDTLGVERGKGLLIRMGYAQGMRDAEMVKRERSEELASSPNDAFLWGPQLHMLEGVTRVDPVRLEIDRDTGHFYGEFLWQDSWEGEAPVMESLPREESGCWVQLGYASGYSSTFMDRLVIYKETECERRGDSLCRIVGKPAETWNDPDYLKYFEPDSVISDLLTLQQEVSTLRETLCGANQGNLIGQSPAFREAFNLLSAAADSHITVLLTGETGAGKEMFARWLHDHGPRGEQPFVAVNCAAIPHELIESELFGVEKGAYTGAQQSRPGRFERAHGGTLFLDEIGDLPPAAQVKLLRVLQNNEVERLGGVEARKVNVRLIAATNVNLAQAIKHGQFRADLFYRISTYPISIPALRERKEDIPELAQSFIQRFNALYQKQVRGLSTRARDALVQYPWPGNIRELENMIERGVLLAPATGMIDVAHLFASQQAAGSEEPSQDADALIEKLLNQQVSLPQIEAKLMQLAMTTTRGNLSSAARMLGITRPQLAYRLKK
;
A
#
# COMPACT_ATOMS: atom_id res chain seq x y z
N MET A 1 41.36 -30.29 -35.80
CA MET A 1 40.35 -29.84 -36.77
C MET A 1 39.35 -30.96 -36.94
N THR A 2 38.23 -30.90 -36.22
CA THR A 2 37.07 -31.75 -36.47
C THR A 2 36.44 -31.30 -37.79
N THR A 3 36.15 -32.22 -38.70
CA THR A 3 35.40 -31.93 -39.92
C THR A 3 34.04 -31.34 -39.56
N PRO A 4 33.57 -30.27 -40.24
CA PRO A 4 32.25 -29.72 -39.99
C PRO A 4 31.17 -30.79 -40.22
N PRO A 5 30.09 -30.81 -39.43
CA PRO A 5 29.03 -31.80 -39.60
C PRO A 5 28.39 -31.65 -40.99
N ALA A 6 28.10 -32.78 -41.63
CA ALA A 6 27.40 -32.78 -42.92
C ALA A 6 25.99 -32.22 -42.72
N GLN A 7 25.60 -31.21 -43.50
CA GLN A 7 24.26 -30.64 -43.43
C GLN A 7 23.27 -31.54 -44.19
N PRO A 8 22.09 -31.87 -43.62
CA PRO A 8 21.06 -32.57 -44.36
C PRO A 8 20.51 -31.69 -45.50
N PRO A 9 19.95 -32.28 -46.58
CA PRO A 9 19.34 -31.52 -47.66
C PRO A 9 18.25 -30.56 -47.15
N PHE A 10 18.16 -29.38 -47.74
CA PHE A 10 17.24 -28.30 -47.32
C PHE A 10 15.80 -28.62 -47.74
N GLU A 11 15.11 -29.47 -46.96
CA GLU A 11 13.77 -29.98 -47.30
C GLU A 11 12.61 -29.24 -46.58
N LEU A 12 12.93 -28.33 -45.65
CA LEU A 12 11.96 -27.67 -44.78
C LEU A 12 11.13 -26.58 -45.48
N ALA A 13 11.55 -26.10 -46.65
CA ALA A 13 10.78 -25.13 -47.44
C ALA A 13 9.38 -25.66 -47.81
N SER A 14 9.21 -26.98 -47.88
CA SER A 14 7.91 -27.63 -48.12
C SER A 14 6.89 -27.40 -47.00
N LEU A 15 7.34 -27.04 -45.78
CA LEU A 15 6.49 -26.74 -44.64
C LEU A 15 5.93 -25.31 -44.68
N LEU A 16 6.51 -24.43 -45.51
CA LEU A 16 6.05 -23.06 -45.68
C LEU A 16 4.88 -23.03 -46.67
N THR A 17 3.72 -22.60 -46.20
CA THR A 17 2.52 -22.42 -47.03
C THR A 17 2.06 -20.96 -46.99
N ILE A 18 1.77 -20.41 -48.17
CA ILE A 18 1.30 -19.03 -48.32
C ILE A 18 -0.04 -19.06 -49.05
N ASP A 19 -1.10 -18.72 -48.32
CA ASP A 19 -2.43 -18.47 -48.89
C ASP A 19 -2.72 -16.96 -48.83
N ALA A 20 -2.41 -16.28 -49.94
CA ALA A 20 -2.64 -14.84 -50.06
C ALA A 20 -4.13 -14.47 -50.05
N LYS A 21 -5.03 -15.36 -50.50
CA LYS A 21 -6.48 -15.10 -50.52
C LYS A 21 -7.06 -15.15 -49.11
N ALA A 22 -6.58 -16.07 -48.28
CA ALA A 22 -6.95 -16.17 -46.87
C ALA A 22 -6.14 -15.26 -45.94
N ALA A 23 -5.14 -14.53 -46.47
CA ALA A 23 -4.17 -13.74 -45.69
C ALA A 23 -3.45 -14.58 -44.60
N GLN A 24 -3.03 -15.79 -44.96
CA GLN A 24 -2.34 -16.72 -44.05
C GLN A 24 -0.97 -17.12 -44.60
N ILE A 25 0.07 -16.91 -43.79
CA ILE A 25 1.36 -17.55 -43.96
C ILE A 25 1.48 -18.57 -42.82
N ARG A 26 1.89 -19.79 -43.12
CA ARG A 26 2.08 -20.84 -42.12
C ARG A 26 3.39 -21.57 -42.34
N LEU A 27 4.01 -21.96 -41.24
CA LEU A 27 5.15 -22.87 -41.20
C LEU A 27 4.70 -24.09 -40.39
N GLY A 28 4.49 -25.21 -41.08
CA GLY A 28 3.77 -26.36 -40.50
C GLY A 28 2.38 -25.93 -40.01
N GLN A 29 2.09 -26.15 -38.73
CA GLN A 29 0.84 -25.70 -38.11
C GLN A 29 0.88 -24.27 -37.56
N SER A 30 2.06 -23.67 -37.44
CA SER A 30 2.26 -22.35 -36.85
C SER A 30 1.84 -21.25 -37.82
N ARG A 31 1.03 -20.29 -37.36
CA ARG A 31 0.72 -19.08 -38.13
C ARG A 31 1.89 -18.10 -38.05
N MET A 32 2.35 -17.66 -39.20
CA MET A 32 3.46 -16.72 -39.35
C MET A 32 2.95 -15.36 -39.83
N VAL A 33 3.77 -14.33 -39.62
CA VAL A 33 3.58 -12.98 -40.16
C VAL A 33 4.90 -12.54 -40.77
N LEU A 34 4.85 -11.97 -41.98
CA LEU A 34 6.01 -11.39 -42.63
C LEU A 34 6.14 -9.91 -42.23
N MET A 35 7.31 -9.52 -41.72
CA MET A 35 7.60 -8.15 -41.29
C MET A 35 8.88 -7.62 -41.94
N HIS A 36 8.93 -6.31 -42.17
CA HIS A 36 10.14 -5.64 -42.67
C HIS A 36 11.20 -5.60 -41.57
N THR A 37 12.46 -5.88 -41.91
CA THR A 37 13.61 -5.80 -40.99
C THR A 37 13.79 -4.40 -40.41
N GLU A 38 13.49 -3.35 -41.18
CA GLU A 38 13.49 -1.96 -40.70
C GLU A 38 12.46 -1.72 -39.60
N ALA A 39 11.24 -2.27 -39.74
CA ALA A 39 10.20 -2.15 -38.71
C ALA A 39 10.58 -2.91 -37.42
N LEU A 40 11.20 -4.09 -37.56
CA LEU A 40 11.74 -4.83 -36.42
C LEU A 40 12.89 -4.08 -35.75
N SER A 41 13.76 -3.44 -36.53
CA SER A 41 14.85 -2.60 -36.02
C SER A 41 14.31 -1.39 -35.26
N TYR A 42 13.26 -0.74 -35.76
CA TYR A 42 12.60 0.36 -35.07
C TYR A 42 11.94 -0.09 -33.76
N LEU A 43 11.22 -1.23 -33.77
CA LEU A 43 10.62 -1.79 -32.57
C LEU A 43 11.69 -2.11 -31.51
N ARG A 44 12.83 -2.68 -31.94
CA ARG A 44 13.97 -2.93 -31.07
C ARG A 44 14.50 -1.65 -30.45
N LYS A 45 14.64 -0.58 -31.24
CA LYS A 45 15.04 0.74 -30.72
C LYS A 45 14.07 1.24 -29.66
N GLU A 46 12.77 1.25 -29.93
CA GLU A 46 11.74 1.69 -28.97
C GLU A 46 11.78 0.90 -27.66
N ILE A 47 11.98 -0.42 -27.74
CA ILE A 47 12.12 -1.28 -26.55
C ILE A 47 13.32 -0.83 -25.70
N LEU A 48 14.45 -0.53 -26.34
CA LEU A 48 15.67 -0.13 -25.63
C LEU A 48 15.60 1.28 -25.08
N ASP A 49 15.00 2.21 -25.81
CA ASP A 49 14.82 3.60 -25.38
C ASP A 49 13.83 3.68 -24.20
N THR A 50 12.87 2.75 -24.11
CA THR A 50 11.86 2.72 -23.03
C THR A 50 12.29 1.91 -21.80
N LEU A 51 12.94 0.76 -21.98
CA LEU A 51 13.28 -0.15 -20.88
C LEU A 51 14.76 -0.09 -20.47
N GLY A 52 15.62 0.54 -21.28
CA GLY A 52 17.06 0.44 -21.16
C GLY A 52 17.62 -0.85 -21.74
N VAL A 53 18.95 -0.88 -21.92
CA VAL A 53 19.66 -1.97 -22.60
C VAL A 53 19.49 -3.31 -21.89
N GLU A 54 19.71 -3.38 -20.58
CA GLU A 54 19.66 -4.62 -19.81
C GLU A 54 18.30 -5.32 -19.89
N ARG A 55 17.23 -4.57 -19.64
CA ARG A 55 15.86 -5.10 -19.66
C ARG A 55 15.37 -5.38 -21.07
N GLY A 56 15.70 -4.50 -22.02
CA GLY A 56 15.40 -4.71 -23.44
C GLY A 56 16.08 -5.95 -24.00
N LYS A 57 17.35 -6.17 -23.67
CA LYS A 57 18.11 -7.39 -24.01
C LYS A 57 17.43 -8.64 -23.45
N GLY A 58 17.08 -8.65 -22.17
CA GLY A 58 16.36 -9.78 -21.56
C GLY A 58 15.01 -10.06 -22.25
N LEU A 59 14.24 -9.02 -22.56
CA LEU A 59 12.95 -9.16 -23.26
C LEU A 59 13.13 -9.78 -24.66
N LEU A 60 14.11 -9.30 -25.43
CA LEU A 60 14.41 -9.79 -26.78
C LEU A 60 14.95 -11.23 -26.78
N ILE A 61 15.80 -11.58 -25.81
CA ILE A 61 16.26 -12.96 -25.59
C ILE A 61 15.07 -13.87 -25.30
N ARG A 62 14.15 -13.50 -24.40
CA ARG A 62 12.98 -14.33 -24.07
C ARG A 62 11.99 -14.46 -25.23
N MET A 63 11.83 -13.41 -26.05
CA MET A 63 11.05 -13.48 -27.29
C MET A 63 11.64 -14.55 -28.23
N GLY A 64 12.95 -14.49 -28.48
CA GLY A 64 13.65 -15.48 -29.28
C GLY A 64 13.57 -16.88 -28.68
N TYR A 65 13.76 -17.02 -27.37
CA TYR A 65 13.66 -18.29 -26.65
C TYR A 65 12.30 -18.95 -26.86
N ALA A 66 11.21 -18.19 -26.73
CA ALA A 66 9.86 -18.68 -26.99
C ALA A 66 9.66 -19.12 -28.45
N GLN A 67 10.27 -18.42 -29.42
CA GLN A 67 10.25 -18.81 -30.84
C GLN A 67 10.99 -20.14 -31.05
N GLY A 68 12.24 -20.25 -30.58
CA GLY A 68 13.05 -21.46 -30.73
C GLY A 68 12.41 -22.69 -30.05
N MET A 69 11.77 -22.51 -28.89
CA MET A 69 11.02 -23.58 -28.23
C MET A 69 9.91 -24.13 -29.12
N ARG A 70 9.10 -23.24 -29.73
CA ARG A 70 7.96 -23.65 -30.59
C ARG A 70 8.43 -24.38 -31.85
N ASP A 71 9.53 -23.93 -32.43
CA ASP A 71 10.11 -24.58 -33.60
C ASP A 71 10.66 -25.95 -33.27
N ALA A 72 11.34 -26.10 -32.13
CA ALA A 72 11.80 -27.40 -31.66
C ALA A 72 10.64 -28.36 -31.38
N GLU A 73 9.53 -27.88 -30.80
CA GLU A 73 8.30 -28.67 -30.61
C GLU A 73 7.67 -29.09 -31.94
N MET A 74 7.62 -28.18 -32.91
CA MET A 74 7.13 -28.47 -34.26
C MET A 74 7.98 -29.56 -34.91
N VAL A 75 9.30 -29.43 -34.88
CA VAL A 75 10.25 -30.41 -35.41
C VAL A 75 10.04 -31.78 -34.75
N LYS A 76 9.95 -31.83 -33.41
CA LYS A 76 9.70 -33.07 -32.67
C LYS A 76 8.40 -33.76 -33.10
N ARG A 77 7.36 -32.99 -33.44
CA ARG A 77 6.06 -33.51 -33.85
C ARG A 77 6.02 -33.97 -35.30
N GLU A 78 6.54 -33.16 -36.21
CA GLU A 78 6.39 -33.36 -37.66
C GLU A 78 7.44 -34.31 -38.24
N ARG A 79 8.51 -34.60 -37.49
CA ARG A 79 9.65 -35.41 -37.93
C ARG A 79 10.16 -36.37 -36.85
N SER A 80 9.24 -36.99 -36.13
CA SER A 80 9.54 -37.87 -34.99
C SER A 80 10.34 -39.12 -35.37
N GLU A 81 10.15 -39.63 -36.60
CA GLU A 81 10.85 -40.82 -37.11
C GLU A 81 12.32 -40.52 -37.44
N GLU A 82 12.59 -39.42 -38.13
CA GLU A 82 13.95 -38.99 -38.45
C GLU A 82 14.73 -38.57 -37.20
N LEU A 83 14.06 -37.90 -36.23
CA LEU A 83 14.60 -37.56 -34.93
C LEU A 83 15.11 -38.79 -34.15
N ALA A 84 14.43 -39.93 -34.31
CA ALA A 84 14.83 -41.19 -33.69
C ALA A 84 16.03 -41.85 -34.38
N SER A 85 16.23 -41.58 -35.67
CA SER A 85 17.28 -42.21 -36.50
C SER A 85 18.63 -41.50 -36.46
N SER A 86 18.65 -40.17 -36.42
CA SER A 86 19.88 -39.36 -36.36
C SER A 86 19.64 -38.06 -35.57
N PRO A 87 19.88 -38.05 -34.25
CA PRO A 87 19.66 -36.87 -33.41
C PRO A 87 20.50 -35.65 -33.83
N ASN A 88 21.73 -35.86 -34.30
CA ASN A 88 22.60 -34.77 -34.75
C ASN A 88 22.07 -34.08 -36.00
N ASP A 89 21.59 -34.85 -36.97
CA ASP A 89 21.04 -34.30 -38.21
C ASP A 89 19.70 -33.61 -37.95
N ALA A 90 18.87 -34.18 -37.07
CA ALA A 90 17.60 -33.59 -36.65
C ALA A 90 17.78 -32.28 -35.87
N PHE A 91 18.86 -32.13 -35.10
CA PHE A 91 19.16 -30.87 -34.43
C PHE A 91 19.42 -29.74 -35.44
N LEU A 92 20.11 -30.03 -36.55
CA LEU A 92 20.47 -29.06 -37.58
C LEU A 92 19.25 -28.47 -38.34
N TRP A 93 18.05 -29.00 -38.13
CA TRP A 93 16.83 -28.37 -38.62
C TRP A 93 16.50 -27.04 -37.96
N GLY A 94 16.89 -26.82 -36.70
CA GLY A 94 16.73 -25.50 -36.06
C GLY A 94 17.48 -24.41 -36.83
N PRO A 95 18.80 -24.57 -37.06
CA PRO A 95 19.56 -23.72 -37.98
C PRO A 95 18.92 -23.54 -39.37
N GLN A 96 18.36 -24.60 -39.96
CA GLN A 96 17.69 -24.50 -41.25
C GLN A 96 16.38 -23.70 -41.21
N LEU A 97 15.59 -23.84 -40.15
CA LEU A 97 14.39 -23.02 -39.92
C LEU A 97 14.77 -21.55 -39.75
N HIS A 98 15.81 -21.26 -38.98
CA HIS A 98 16.33 -19.92 -38.79
C HIS A 98 16.79 -19.27 -40.12
N MET A 99 17.39 -20.07 -41.02
CA MET A 99 17.70 -19.66 -42.40
C MET A 99 16.44 -19.47 -43.25
N LEU A 100 15.46 -20.38 -43.16
CA LEU A 100 14.20 -20.32 -43.91
C LEU A 100 13.36 -19.09 -43.55
N GLU A 101 13.40 -18.69 -42.28
CA GLU A 101 12.74 -17.48 -41.77
C GLU A 101 13.45 -16.18 -42.18
N GLY A 102 14.60 -16.29 -42.85
CA GLY A 102 15.38 -15.13 -43.31
C GLY A 102 16.08 -14.39 -42.16
N VAL A 103 16.39 -15.08 -41.07
CA VAL A 103 16.95 -14.45 -39.86
C VAL A 103 18.47 -14.27 -39.97
N THR A 104 19.17 -15.33 -40.35
CA THR A 104 20.63 -15.34 -40.54
C THR A 104 21.04 -16.61 -41.26
N ARG A 105 22.14 -16.57 -42.01
CA ARG A 105 22.79 -17.77 -42.54
C ARG A 105 23.59 -18.45 -41.43
N VAL A 106 23.36 -19.75 -41.22
CA VAL A 106 23.98 -20.52 -40.14
C VAL A 106 24.92 -21.60 -40.68
N ASP A 107 26.21 -21.50 -40.33
CA ASP A 107 27.23 -22.51 -40.65
C ASP A 107 27.72 -23.21 -39.37
N PRO A 108 27.47 -24.53 -39.17
CA PRO A 108 27.93 -25.25 -38.00
C PRO A 108 29.44 -25.51 -38.07
N VAL A 109 30.16 -25.12 -37.01
CA VAL A 109 31.60 -25.35 -36.86
C VAL A 109 31.84 -26.65 -36.11
N ARG A 110 31.12 -26.84 -35.00
CA ARG A 110 31.25 -28.01 -34.14
C ARG A 110 29.92 -28.27 -33.45
N LEU A 111 29.50 -29.53 -33.45
CA LEU A 111 28.28 -29.98 -32.79
C LEU A 111 28.55 -31.30 -32.09
N GLU A 112 28.30 -31.33 -30.78
CA GLU A 112 28.38 -32.51 -29.94
C GLU A 112 27.08 -32.58 -29.14
N ILE A 113 26.35 -33.67 -29.34
CA ILE A 113 25.08 -33.91 -28.68
C ILE A 113 25.10 -35.32 -28.12
N ASP A 114 24.86 -35.43 -26.83
CA ASP A 114 24.55 -36.69 -26.17
C ASP A 114 23.39 -36.45 -25.21
N ARG A 115 22.22 -36.96 -25.59
CA ARG A 115 20.97 -36.79 -24.83
C ARG A 115 20.91 -37.66 -23.59
N ASP A 116 21.65 -38.77 -23.56
CA ASP A 116 21.64 -39.71 -22.44
C ASP A 116 22.50 -39.19 -21.29
N THR A 117 23.66 -38.61 -21.60
CA THR A 117 24.54 -37.97 -20.61
C THR A 117 24.18 -36.50 -20.35
N GLY A 118 23.37 -35.90 -21.22
CA GLY A 118 23.04 -34.48 -21.21
C GLY A 118 24.22 -33.58 -21.58
N HIS A 119 25.25 -34.13 -22.25
CA HIS A 119 26.37 -33.35 -22.81
C HIS A 119 25.92 -32.60 -24.06
N PHE A 120 26.25 -31.32 -24.11
CA PHE A 120 25.96 -30.47 -25.25
C PHE A 120 27.11 -29.48 -25.49
N TYR A 121 27.60 -29.43 -26.72
CA TYR A 121 28.45 -28.34 -27.20
C TYR A 121 28.07 -27.99 -28.63
N GLY A 122 27.66 -26.74 -28.84
CA GLY A 122 27.36 -26.21 -30.16
C GLY A 122 28.22 -24.99 -30.45
N GLU A 123 28.82 -24.94 -31.63
CA GLU A 123 29.54 -23.78 -32.14
C GLU A 123 29.12 -23.52 -33.59
N PHE A 124 28.63 -22.30 -33.84
CA PHE A 124 28.05 -21.91 -35.12
C PHE A 124 28.52 -20.52 -35.51
N LEU A 125 28.63 -20.30 -36.82
CA LEU A 125 28.83 -19.00 -37.42
C LEU A 125 27.50 -18.49 -37.97
N TRP A 126 27.25 -17.21 -37.74
CA TRP A 126 26.15 -16.45 -38.28
C TRP A 126 26.69 -15.40 -39.24
N GLN A 127 26.10 -15.36 -40.43
CA GLN A 127 26.38 -14.38 -41.48
C GLN A 127 25.07 -13.71 -41.88
N ASP A 128 25.14 -12.46 -42.32
CA ASP A 128 23.99 -11.69 -42.79
C ASP A 128 22.86 -11.68 -41.74
N SER A 129 23.25 -11.47 -40.48
CA SER A 129 22.31 -11.43 -39.37
C SER A 129 21.49 -10.15 -39.44
N TRP A 130 20.16 -10.23 -39.51
CA TRP A 130 19.35 -9.00 -39.54
C TRP A 130 19.55 -8.12 -38.28
N GLU A 131 19.91 -8.72 -37.15
CA GLU A 131 20.26 -8.01 -35.91
C GLU A 131 21.68 -7.41 -35.94
N GLY A 132 22.58 -8.03 -36.70
CA GLY A 132 23.92 -7.53 -36.98
C GLY A 132 23.93 -6.36 -37.97
N GLU A 133 23.05 -6.41 -38.97
CA GLU A 133 22.85 -5.35 -39.98
C GLU A 133 22.00 -4.17 -39.48
N ALA A 134 21.24 -4.36 -38.39
CA ALA A 134 20.39 -3.32 -37.83
C ALA A 134 21.21 -2.06 -37.51
N PRO A 135 20.67 -0.84 -37.75
CA PRO A 135 21.40 0.40 -37.54
C PRO A 135 22.07 0.48 -36.17
N VAL A 136 23.27 1.05 -36.12
CA VAL A 136 23.99 1.27 -34.86
C VAL A 136 23.16 2.20 -33.97
N MET A 137 22.52 1.62 -32.96
CA MET A 137 21.80 2.35 -31.93
C MET A 137 22.81 3.04 -31.00
N GLU A 138 22.70 4.37 -30.85
CA GLU A 138 23.57 5.18 -29.98
C GLU A 138 23.52 4.75 -28.50
N SER A 139 22.39 4.19 -28.06
CA SER A 139 22.15 3.74 -26.69
C SER A 139 22.90 2.47 -26.31
N LEU A 140 23.56 1.78 -27.25
CA LEU A 140 24.24 0.50 -27.06
C LEU A 140 25.76 0.67 -27.07
N PRO A 141 26.49 0.20 -26.03
CA PRO A 141 27.94 0.20 -26.02
C PRO A 141 28.53 -0.56 -27.23
N ARG A 142 29.64 -0.06 -27.78
CA ARG A 142 30.32 -0.69 -28.95
C ARG A 142 30.83 -2.11 -28.68
N GLU A 143 31.08 -2.44 -27.43
CA GLU A 143 31.62 -3.73 -26.99
C GLU A 143 30.51 -4.80 -26.82
N GLU A 144 29.25 -4.39 -26.88
CA GLU A 144 28.09 -5.26 -26.65
C GLU A 144 27.69 -6.00 -27.94
N SER A 145 27.50 -7.32 -27.83
CA SER A 145 26.98 -8.15 -28.91
C SER A 145 25.53 -7.82 -29.25
N GLY A 146 25.12 -8.01 -30.50
CA GLY A 146 23.85 -7.52 -31.02
C GLY A 146 22.76 -8.58 -31.23
N CYS A 147 23.11 -9.87 -31.36
CA CYS A 147 22.18 -10.87 -31.90
C CYS A 147 21.31 -11.54 -30.82
N TRP A 148 20.59 -10.74 -30.02
CA TRP A 148 19.87 -11.20 -28.83
C TRP A 148 18.65 -12.07 -29.09
N VAL A 149 17.80 -11.71 -30.07
CA VAL A 149 16.66 -12.55 -30.43
C VAL A 149 17.16 -13.88 -30.97
N GLN A 150 18.23 -13.85 -31.76
CA GLN A 150 18.85 -15.04 -32.35
C GLN A 150 19.50 -15.94 -31.28
N LEU A 151 20.18 -15.36 -30.29
CA LEU A 151 20.72 -16.10 -29.14
C LEU A 151 19.61 -16.73 -28.31
N GLY A 152 18.51 -16.00 -28.12
CA GLY A 152 17.28 -16.52 -27.53
C GLY A 152 16.79 -17.73 -28.28
N TYR A 153 16.61 -17.62 -29.61
CA TYR A 153 16.16 -18.70 -30.49
C TYR A 153 17.03 -19.94 -30.37
N ALA A 154 18.35 -19.81 -30.54
CA ALA A 154 19.28 -20.92 -30.44
C ALA A 154 19.22 -21.61 -29.08
N SER A 155 19.11 -20.82 -28.00
CA SER A 155 18.99 -21.33 -26.63
C SER A 155 17.66 -22.05 -26.39
N GLY A 156 16.53 -21.48 -26.84
CA GLY A 156 15.20 -22.06 -26.70
C GLY A 156 15.05 -23.36 -27.49
N TYR A 157 15.51 -23.36 -28.74
CA TYR A 157 15.50 -24.54 -29.59
C TYR A 157 16.34 -25.67 -28.98
N SER A 158 17.59 -25.37 -28.62
CA SER A 158 18.51 -26.36 -28.07
C SER A 158 18.06 -26.87 -26.71
N SER A 159 17.47 -26.00 -25.88
CA SER A 159 16.96 -26.40 -24.57
C SER A 159 15.81 -27.37 -24.68
N THR A 160 14.84 -27.07 -25.55
CA THR A 160 13.73 -27.98 -25.84
C THR A 160 14.25 -29.27 -26.45
N PHE A 161 15.20 -29.22 -27.39
CA PHE A 161 15.76 -30.41 -28.01
C PHE A 161 16.45 -31.34 -27.00
N MET A 162 17.27 -30.77 -26.12
CA MET A 162 18.05 -31.50 -25.11
C MET A 162 17.26 -31.88 -23.86
N ASP A 163 16.06 -31.32 -23.67
CA ASP A 163 15.29 -31.42 -22.41
C ASP A 163 16.10 -30.95 -21.19
N ARG A 164 16.96 -29.95 -21.42
CA ARG A 164 17.90 -29.38 -20.45
C ARG A 164 18.20 -27.94 -20.86
N LEU A 165 18.36 -27.03 -19.91
CA LEU A 165 18.65 -25.63 -20.22
C LEU A 165 20.04 -25.48 -20.88
N VAL A 166 20.03 -25.17 -22.18
CA VAL A 166 21.21 -24.88 -23.00
C VAL A 166 21.19 -23.39 -23.36
N ILE A 167 22.30 -22.72 -23.11
CA ILE A 167 22.43 -21.28 -23.32
C ILE A 167 23.57 -21.00 -24.28
N TYR A 168 23.28 -20.11 -25.24
CA TYR A 168 24.25 -19.57 -26.17
C TYR A 168 24.75 -18.20 -25.73
N LYS A 169 26.04 -17.98 -25.97
CA LYS A 169 26.68 -16.66 -25.89
C LYS A 169 27.40 -16.37 -27.19
N GLU A 170 27.38 -15.12 -27.58
CA GLU A 170 28.08 -14.61 -28.75
C GLU A 170 29.51 -14.22 -28.37
N THR A 171 30.48 -14.89 -28.99
CA THR A 171 31.92 -14.71 -28.78
C THR A 171 32.54 -13.74 -29.77
N GLU A 172 31.99 -13.68 -31.00
CA GLU A 172 32.33 -12.74 -32.10
C GLU A 172 31.01 -12.14 -32.61
N CYS A 173 30.96 -10.86 -32.95
CA CYS A 173 29.75 -10.20 -33.42
C CYS A 173 30.07 -9.08 -34.43
N GLU A 174 29.39 -9.09 -35.59
CA GLU A 174 29.56 -8.08 -36.65
C GLU A 174 29.35 -6.65 -36.14
N ARG A 175 28.43 -6.48 -35.18
CA ARG A 175 28.15 -5.19 -34.53
C ARG A 175 29.37 -4.61 -33.82
N ARG A 176 30.22 -5.46 -33.24
CA ARG A 176 31.45 -5.06 -32.54
C ARG A 176 32.60 -4.78 -33.51
N GLY A 177 32.39 -5.01 -34.81
CA GLY A 177 33.39 -4.88 -35.86
C GLY A 177 34.08 -6.20 -36.22
N ASP A 178 33.61 -7.34 -35.71
CA ASP A 178 34.09 -8.66 -36.15
C ASP A 178 33.59 -8.95 -37.58
N SER A 179 34.24 -9.85 -38.32
CA SER A 179 33.87 -10.14 -39.72
C SER A 179 32.61 -10.99 -39.89
N LEU A 180 32.19 -11.66 -38.81
CA LEU A 180 31.02 -12.52 -38.73
C LEU A 180 30.63 -12.67 -37.26
N CYS A 181 29.44 -13.19 -37.00
CA CYS A 181 28.99 -13.53 -35.66
C CYS A 181 29.35 -14.98 -35.33
N ARG A 182 29.92 -15.25 -34.14
CA ARG A 182 30.23 -16.61 -33.65
C ARG A 182 29.54 -16.85 -32.33
N ILE A 183 28.76 -17.91 -32.25
CA ILE A 183 28.06 -18.31 -31.03
C ILE A 183 28.56 -19.66 -30.51
N VAL A 184 28.58 -19.77 -29.18
CA VAL A 184 28.90 -21.00 -28.47
C VAL A 184 27.77 -21.33 -27.51
N GLY A 185 27.26 -22.56 -27.57
CA GLY A 185 26.18 -23.09 -26.75
C GLY A 185 26.64 -24.23 -25.87
N LYS A 186 26.29 -24.16 -24.58
CA LYS A 186 26.61 -25.17 -23.56
C LYS A 186 25.46 -25.24 -22.54
N PRO A 187 25.35 -26.32 -21.73
CA PRO A 187 24.41 -26.37 -20.63
C PRO A 187 24.64 -25.19 -19.67
N ALA A 188 23.56 -24.57 -19.21
CA ALA A 188 23.59 -23.33 -18.42
C ALA A 188 24.54 -23.43 -17.21
N GLU A 189 24.57 -24.58 -16.54
CA GLU A 189 25.36 -24.81 -15.34
C GLU A 189 26.87 -24.77 -15.61
N THR A 190 27.30 -24.99 -16.85
CA THR A 190 28.73 -25.00 -17.22
C THR A 190 29.31 -23.61 -17.46
N TRP A 191 28.45 -22.58 -17.60
CA TRP A 191 28.87 -21.21 -17.86
C TRP A 191 29.34 -20.47 -16.60
N ASN A 192 28.87 -20.86 -15.40
CA ASN A 192 29.15 -20.18 -14.14
C ASN A 192 28.93 -18.65 -14.17
N ASP A 193 27.87 -18.20 -14.85
CA ASP A 193 27.56 -16.78 -15.04
C ASP A 193 26.10 -16.50 -14.66
N PRO A 194 25.82 -16.29 -13.36
CA PRO A 194 24.46 -16.09 -12.87
C PRO A 194 23.84 -14.77 -13.34
N ASP A 195 24.65 -13.76 -13.67
CA ASP A 195 24.14 -12.48 -14.15
C ASP A 195 23.56 -12.61 -15.56
N TYR A 196 24.20 -13.38 -16.42
CA TYR A 196 23.66 -13.67 -17.76
C TYR A 196 22.38 -14.53 -17.71
N LEU A 197 22.22 -15.40 -16.70
CA LEU A 197 21.01 -16.22 -16.55
C LEU A 197 19.76 -15.38 -16.30
N LYS A 198 19.88 -14.22 -15.64
CA LYS A 198 18.77 -13.31 -15.34
C LYS A 198 18.02 -12.86 -16.60
N TYR A 199 18.68 -12.80 -17.76
CA TYR A 199 18.01 -12.44 -19.01
C TYR A 199 16.93 -13.43 -19.44
N PHE A 200 17.02 -14.70 -19.00
CA PHE A 200 16.04 -15.73 -19.30
C PHE A 200 14.86 -15.77 -18.31
N GLU A 201 14.93 -15.01 -17.20
CA GLU A 201 13.87 -14.93 -16.20
C GLU A 201 12.90 -13.76 -16.48
N PRO A 202 11.58 -13.91 -16.25
CA PRO A 202 10.65 -12.80 -16.38
C PRO A 202 10.94 -11.70 -15.34
N ASP A 203 11.26 -10.49 -15.79
CA ASP A 203 11.36 -9.30 -14.95
C ASP A 203 10.04 -8.50 -15.02
N SER A 204 9.52 -8.11 -13.86
CA SER A 204 8.29 -7.33 -13.73
C SER A 204 8.63 -5.87 -13.42
N VAL A 205 8.85 -5.09 -14.47
CA VAL A 205 9.15 -3.64 -14.38
C VAL A 205 8.07 -2.88 -13.60
N ILE A 206 6.80 -3.30 -13.73
CA ILE A 206 5.66 -2.65 -13.07
C ILE A 206 5.74 -2.81 -11.55
N SER A 207 6.13 -3.98 -11.04
CA SER A 207 6.23 -4.19 -9.58
C SER A 207 7.32 -3.32 -8.97
N ASP A 208 8.48 -3.23 -9.62
CA ASP A 208 9.58 -2.40 -9.13
C ASP A 208 9.18 -0.92 -9.11
N LEU A 209 8.49 -0.47 -10.16
CA LEU A 209 8.01 0.91 -10.26
C LEU A 209 7.03 1.23 -9.12
N LEU A 210 6.08 0.33 -8.84
CA LEU A 210 5.14 0.47 -7.73
C LEU A 210 5.85 0.47 -6.38
N THR A 211 6.85 -0.39 -6.19
CA THR A 211 7.67 -0.43 -4.96
C THR A 211 8.45 0.87 -4.78
N LEU A 212 9.12 1.37 -5.83
CA LEU A 212 9.86 2.63 -5.79
C LEU A 212 8.94 3.83 -5.55
N GLN A 213 7.75 3.86 -6.15
CA GLN A 213 6.75 4.90 -5.87
C GLN A 213 6.31 4.89 -4.40
N GLN A 214 6.13 3.69 -3.84
CA GLN A 214 5.79 3.52 -2.44
C GLN A 214 6.93 3.98 -1.52
N GLU A 215 8.17 3.60 -1.81
CA GLU A 215 9.35 4.07 -1.07
C GLU A 215 9.51 5.59 -1.14
N VAL A 216 9.35 6.19 -2.33
CA VAL A 216 9.40 7.65 -2.49
C VAL A 216 8.27 8.33 -1.73
N SER A 217 7.06 7.75 -1.69
CA SER A 217 5.95 8.25 -0.84
C SER A 217 6.36 8.23 0.63
N THR A 218 6.86 7.10 1.12
CA THR A 218 7.28 6.92 2.51
C THR A 218 8.44 7.86 2.89
N LEU A 219 9.39 8.09 1.99
CA LEU A 219 10.50 9.03 2.19
C LEU A 219 10.03 10.49 2.20
N ARG A 220 9.07 10.84 1.33
CA ARG A 220 8.45 12.17 1.33
C ARG A 220 7.60 12.42 2.57
N GLU A 221 6.89 11.40 3.04
CA GLU A 221 6.13 11.44 4.29
C GLU A 221 7.06 11.67 5.50
N THR A 222 8.21 10.99 5.54
CA THR A 222 9.21 11.20 6.61
C THR A 222 9.88 12.59 6.54
N LEU A 223 10.04 13.18 5.36
CA LEU A 223 10.56 14.54 5.19
C LEU A 223 9.54 15.64 5.53
N CYS A 224 8.26 15.45 5.19
CA CYS A 224 7.19 16.40 5.55
C CYS A 224 6.81 16.35 7.05
N GLY A 225 7.05 15.23 7.72
CA GLY A 225 6.74 15.03 9.15
C GLY A 225 7.77 15.63 10.14
N ALA A 226 8.90 16.17 9.66
CA ALA A 226 10.03 16.54 10.52
C ALA A 226 9.74 17.61 11.59
N ASN A 227 8.65 18.40 11.46
CA ASN A 227 8.21 19.35 12.50
C ASN A 227 6.94 18.92 13.26
N GLN A 228 6.21 17.88 12.82
CA GLN A 228 4.96 17.44 13.47
C GLN A 228 5.18 16.31 14.48
N GLY A 229 6.36 15.66 14.45
CA GLY A 229 6.70 14.58 15.37
C GLY A 229 5.65 13.46 15.34
N ASN A 230 5.08 13.13 16.50
CA ASN A 230 4.08 12.06 16.65
C ASN A 230 2.63 12.52 16.33
N LEU A 231 2.40 13.78 15.94
CA LEU A 231 1.06 14.26 15.59
C LEU A 231 0.80 14.04 14.09
N ILE A 232 -0.22 13.25 13.79
CA ILE A 232 -0.61 12.91 12.41
C ILE A 232 -1.83 13.76 12.03
N GLY A 233 -1.74 14.49 10.91
CA GLY A 233 -2.88 15.19 10.32
C GLY A 233 -2.51 16.21 9.25
N GLN A 234 -3.35 16.31 8.22
CA GLN A 234 -3.19 17.22 7.09
C GLN A 234 -4.44 18.07 6.81
N SER A 235 -5.57 17.75 7.44
CA SER A 235 -6.83 18.47 7.28
C SER A 235 -6.71 19.96 7.66
N PRO A 236 -7.51 20.85 7.04
CA PRO A 236 -7.47 22.28 7.35
C PRO A 236 -7.70 22.59 8.84
N ALA A 237 -8.66 21.91 9.48
CA ALA A 237 -8.97 22.07 10.89
C ALA A 237 -7.81 21.65 11.80
N PHE A 238 -7.13 20.54 11.47
CA PHE A 238 -5.94 20.12 12.20
C PHE A 238 -4.78 21.12 12.03
N ARG A 239 -4.54 21.60 10.81
CA ARG A 239 -3.48 22.59 10.53
C ARG A 239 -3.70 23.90 11.27
N GLU A 240 -4.94 24.37 11.38
CA GLU A 240 -5.27 25.56 12.16
C GLU A 240 -4.87 25.39 13.64
N ALA A 241 -5.31 24.30 14.27
CA ALA A 241 -4.96 23.98 15.65
C ALA A 241 -3.43 23.80 15.85
N PHE A 242 -2.76 23.13 14.90
CA PHE A 242 -1.32 22.89 14.94
C PHE A 242 -0.50 24.17 14.76
N ASN A 243 -0.95 25.10 13.93
CA ASN A 243 -0.27 26.40 13.73
C ASN A 243 -0.32 27.24 15.02
N LEU A 244 -1.47 27.26 15.72
CA LEU A 244 -1.58 27.90 17.03
C LEU A 244 -0.68 27.22 18.07
N LEU A 245 -0.66 25.88 18.09
CA LEU A 245 0.22 25.11 18.97
C LEU A 245 1.69 25.44 18.73
N SER A 246 2.11 25.48 17.47
CA SER A 246 3.48 25.78 17.04
C SER A 246 3.89 27.20 17.44
N ALA A 247 3.01 28.19 17.25
CA ALA A 247 3.27 29.57 17.67
C ALA A 247 3.44 29.71 19.19
N ALA A 248 2.82 28.83 19.98
CA ALA A 248 2.97 28.82 21.43
C ALA A 248 4.23 28.08 21.91
N ALA A 249 4.91 27.28 21.07
CA ALA A 249 5.99 26.38 21.47
C ALA A 249 7.15 27.10 22.18
N ASP A 250 7.64 28.19 21.59
CA ASP A 250 8.77 28.98 22.10
C ASP A 250 8.43 29.85 23.33
N SER A 251 7.15 29.93 23.70
CA SER A 251 6.69 30.79 24.79
C SER A 251 6.50 30.04 26.11
N HIS A 252 6.47 30.79 27.22
CA HIS A 252 6.07 30.26 28.54
C HIS A 252 4.58 30.48 28.84
N ILE A 253 3.76 30.80 27.84
CA ILE A 253 2.34 31.09 28.04
C ILE A 253 1.60 29.85 28.52
N THR A 254 0.61 30.07 29.39
CA THR A 254 -0.35 29.02 29.75
C THR A 254 -1.24 28.72 28.55
N VAL A 255 -1.26 27.47 28.13
CA VAL A 255 -2.08 27.00 27.00
C VAL A 255 -3.28 26.21 27.54
N LEU A 256 -4.47 26.52 27.03
CA LEU A 256 -5.71 25.80 27.33
C LEU A 256 -6.15 25.01 26.09
N LEU A 257 -6.09 23.69 26.16
CA LEU A 257 -6.55 22.78 25.12
C LEU A 257 -8.01 22.42 25.34
N THR A 258 -8.90 22.87 24.47
CA THR A 258 -10.32 22.52 24.50
C THR A 258 -10.62 21.50 23.43
N GLY A 259 -11.42 20.48 23.74
CA GLY A 259 -11.83 19.51 22.74
C GLY A 259 -12.47 18.28 23.37
N GLU A 260 -13.12 17.48 22.54
CA GLU A 260 -13.83 16.28 22.99
C GLU A 260 -12.90 15.25 23.66
N THR A 261 -13.50 14.37 24.45
CA THR A 261 -12.79 13.22 25.02
C THR A 261 -12.28 12.32 23.90
N GLY A 262 -11.02 11.86 24.01
CA GLY A 262 -10.41 10.99 23.00
C GLY A 262 -9.87 11.72 21.76
N ALA A 263 -9.91 13.06 21.67
CA ALA A 263 -9.36 13.82 20.55
C ALA A 263 -7.81 13.94 20.53
N GLY A 264 -7.13 13.37 21.54
CA GLY A 264 -5.65 13.36 21.60
C GLY A 264 -5.02 14.58 22.28
N LYS A 265 -5.73 15.25 23.21
CA LYS A 265 -5.24 16.45 23.92
C LYS A 265 -3.87 16.25 24.59
N GLU A 266 -3.62 15.07 25.17
CA GLU A 266 -2.32 14.73 25.78
C GLU A 266 -1.17 14.74 24.75
N MET A 267 -1.40 14.27 23.52
CA MET A 267 -0.38 14.27 22.47
C MET A 267 -0.01 15.69 22.04
N PHE A 268 -1.00 16.60 21.97
CA PHE A 268 -0.75 18.03 21.73
C PHE A 268 0.05 18.67 22.86
N ALA A 269 -0.28 18.35 24.11
CA ALA A 269 0.45 18.86 25.27
C ALA A 269 1.90 18.35 25.32
N ARG A 270 2.13 17.08 24.99
CA ARG A 270 3.47 16.49 24.91
C ARG A 270 4.28 17.11 23.77
N TRP A 271 3.70 17.24 22.58
CA TRP A 271 4.36 17.92 21.46
C TRP A 271 4.81 19.34 21.83
N LEU A 272 3.94 20.10 22.50
CA LEU A 272 4.23 21.48 22.93
C LEU A 272 5.37 21.56 23.96
N HIS A 273 5.52 20.53 24.79
CA HIS A 273 6.63 20.41 25.72
C HIS A 273 7.93 20.07 24.97
N ASP A 274 7.90 19.02 24.15
CA ASP A 274 9.05 18.48 23.43
C ASP A 274 9.69 19.53 22.49
N HIS A 275 8.86 20.39 21.88
CA HIS A 275 9.29 21.41 20.92
C HIS A 275 9.43 22.81 21.54
N GLY A 276 9.28 22.93 22.86
CA GLY A 276 9.49 24.18 23.58
C GLY A 276 10.91 24.28 24.19
N PRO A 277 11.25 25.43 24.81
CA PRO A 277 12.57 25.64 25.44
C PRO A 277 12.83 24.71 26.66
N ARG A 278 11.83 23.93 27.08
CA ARG A 278 11.87 23.02 28.23
C ARG A 278 11.75 21.54 27.81
N GLY A 279 11.98 21.18 26.54
CA GLY A 279 11.80 19.80 26.05
C GLY A 279 12.65 18.74 26.76
N GLU A 280 13.81 19.12 27.29
CA GLU A 280 14.69 18.23 28.09
C GLU A 280 14.34 18.21 29.59
N GLN A 281 13.35 18.98 30.02
CA GLN A 281 12.96 19.11 31.43
C GLN A 281 11.79 18.18 31.77
N PRO A 282 11.41 18.00 33.04
CA PRO A 282 10.32 17.09 33.40
C PRO A 282 8.97 17.49 32.79
N PHE A 283 8.32 16.54 32.11
CA PHE A 283 6.90 16.61 31.75
C PHE A 283 6.06 15.79 32.74
N VAL A 284 5.22 16.46 33.53
CA VAL A 284 4.34 15.82 34.50
C VAL A 284 2.90 15.91 34.02
N ALA A 285 2.31 14.79 33.60
CA ALA A 285 0.90 14.70 33.24
C ALA A 285 0.06 14.23 34.43
N VAL A 286 -1.09 14.88 34.63
CA VAL A 286 -2.06 14.55 35.68
C VAL A 286 -3.46 14.61 35.08
N ASN A 287 -4.21 13.52 35.17
CA ASN A 287 -5.64 13.51 34.87
C ASN A 287 -6.42 13.78 36.14
N CYS A 288 -7.12 14.91 36.21
CA CYS A 288 -7.85 15.33 37.40
C CYS A 288 -9.05 14.42 37.68
N ALA A 289 -9.71 13.90 36.65
CA ALA A 289 -10.86 13.00 36.78
C ALA A 289 -10.49 11.62 37.34
N ALA A 290 -9.22 11.21 37.20
CA ALA A 290 -8.73 9.92 37.72
C ALA A 290 -8.39 9.95 39.22
N ILE A 291 -8.31 11.13 39.84
CA ILE A 291 -7.93 11.30 41.25
C ILE A 291 -9.18 11.62 42.06
N PRO A 292 -9.46 10.89 43.16
CA PRO A 292 -10.56 11.25 44.06
C PRO A 292 -10.45 12.69 44.55
N HIS A 293 -11.57 13.42 44.60
CA HIS A 293 -11.59 14.84 44.96
C HIS A 293 -10.91 15.15 46.30
N GLU A 294 -10.95 14.22 47.25
CA GLU A 294 -10.30 14.36 48.57
C GLU A 294 -8.77 14.33 48.51
N LEU A 295 -8.20 13.67 47.49
CA LEU A 295 -6.75 13.46 47.34
C LEU A 295 -6.11 14.40 46.30
N ILE A 296 -6.91 15.10 45.51
CA ILE A 296 -6.38 15.92 44.42
C ILE A 296 -5.50 17.07 44.91
N GLU A 297 -5.83 17.66 46.06
CA GLU A 297 -5.01 18.70 46.67
C GLU A 297 -3.65 18.17 47.14
N SER A 298 -3.61 16.99 47.75
CA SER A 298 -2.37 16.40 48.26
C SER A 298 -1.50 15.88 47.14
N GLU A 299 -2.08 15.36 46.07
CA GLU A 299 -1.33 14.99 44.87
C GLU A 299 -0.76 16.23 44.16
N LEU A 300 -1.57 17.26 43.89
CA LEU A 300 -1.10 18.44 43.13
C LEU A 300 -0.11 19.30 43.91
N PHE A 301 -0.42 19.65 45.17
CA PHE A 301 0.35 20.62 45.95
C PHE A 301 1.27 19.99 46.99
N GLY A 302 1.13 18.69 47.26
CA GLY A 302 1.91 17.98 48.27
C GLY A 302 1.30 18.08 49.67
N VAL A 303 1.87 17.31 50.58
CA VAL A 303 1.38 17.19 51.95
C VAL A 303 2.54 17.21 52.94
N GLU A 304 2.36 17.91 54.07
CA GLU A 304 3.25 17.80 55.22
C GLU A 304 2.81 16.72 56.20
N LYS A 305 3.79 16.15 56.91
CA LYS A 305 3.52 15.20 58.00
C LYS A 305 2.53 15.82 59.01
N GLY A 306 1.44 15.10 59.28
CA GLY A 306 0.42 15.54 60.24
C GLY A 306 -0.71 16.42 59.66
N ALA A 307 -0.75 16.67 58.34
CA ALA A 307 -1.79 17.48 57.73
C ALA A 307 -3.21 16.85 57.79
N TYR A 308 -3.32 15.52 57.82
CA TYR A 308 -4.58 14.77 58.02
C TYR A 308 -4.33 13.37 58.59
N THR A 309 -5.39 12.67 59.02
CA THR A 309 -5.33 11.29 59.52
C THR A 309 -4.84 10.33 58.42
N GLY A 310 -3.54 10.00 58.45
CA GLY A 310 -2.88 9.17 57.44
C GLY A 310 -1.58 9.74 56.86
N ALA A 311 -1.31 11.04 57.05
CA ALA A 311 -0.09 11.70 56.57
C ALA A 311 1.13 11.40 57.48
N GLN A 312 1.63 10.16 57.45
CA GLN A 312 2.79 9.75 58.25
C GLN A 312 4.13 10.32 57.75
N GLN A 313 4.22 10.66 56.46
CA GLN A 313 5.41 11.22 55.81
C GLN A 313 5.03 12.41 54.93
N SER A 314 5.92 13.40 54.84
CA SER A 314 5.77 14.52 53.91
C SER A 314 6.07 14.06 52.48
N ARG A 315 5.24 14.47 51.51
CA ARG A 315 5.40 14.10 50.09
C ARG A 315 5.31 15.33 49.19
N PRO A 316 6.23 15.52 48.23
CA PRO A 316 6.17 16.64 47.28
C PRO A 316 5.01 16.47 46.31
N GLY A 317 4.36 17.59 45.98
CA GLY A 317 3.27 17.64 45.01
C GLY A 317 3.73 17.53 43.56
N ARG A 318 2.77 17.41 42.63
CA ARG A 318 3.04 17.42 41.17
C ARG A 318 3.65 18.74 40.71
N PHE A 319 3.29 19.87 41.30
CA PHE A 319 3.93 21.16 40.99
C PHE A 319 5.41 21.19 41.34
N GLU A 320 5.80 20.68 42.52
CA GLU A 320 7.21 20.59 42.92
C GLU A 320 7.98 19.64 41.99
N ARG A 321 7.37 18.52 41.59
CA ARG A 321 7.97 17.55 40.67
C ARG A 321 8.11 18.08 39.24
N ALA A 322 7.29 19.03 38.83
CA ALA A 322 7.33 19.68 37.52
C ALA A 322 8.23 20.93 37.51
N HIS A 323 8.91 21.25 38.63
CA HIS A 323 9.77 22.42 38.72
C HIS A 323 10.84 22.41 37.62
N GLY A 324 10.97 23.54 36.90
CA GLY A 324 11.87 23.68 35.75
C GLY A 324 11.29 23.20 34.43
N GLY A 325 10.20 22.40 34.46
CA GLY A 325 9.59 21.78 33.30
C GLY A 325 8.16 22.23 33.02
N THR A 326 7.31 21.27 32.66
CA THR A 326 5.91 21.47 32.24
C THR A 326 4.97 20.58 33.05
N LEU A 327 3.86 21.14 33.52
CA LEU A 327 2.76 20.41 34.14
C LEU A 327 1.56 20.42 33.19
N PHE A 328 1.09 19.23 32.83
CA PHE A 328 -0.13 19.03 32.06
C PHE A 328 -1.26 18.59 32.99
N LEU A 329 -2.35 19.36 33.01
CA LEU A 329 -3.57 19.05 33.76
C LEU A 329 -4.69 18.70 32.78
N ASP A 330 -5.01 17.42 32.67
CA ASP A 330 -6.15 16.94 31.90
C ASP A 330 -7.43 16.96 32.73
N GLU A 331 -8.55 17.24 32.05
CA GLU A 331 -9.87 17.46 32.64
C GLU A 331 -9.87 18.46 33.82
N ILE A 332 -9.26 19.64 33.61
CA ILE A 332 -9.18 20.71 34.62
C ILE A 332 -10.56 21.18 35.13
N GLY A 333 -11.62 20.96 34.35
CA GLY A 333 -13.01 21.26 34.73
C GLY A 333 -13.48 20.49 35.96
N ASP A 334 -12.89 19.33 36.26
CA ASP A 334 -13.26 18.47 37.39
C ASP A 334 -12.50 18.83 38.69
N LEU A 335 -11.71 19.91 38.71
CA LEU A 335 -11.04 20.35 39.93
C LEU A 335 -12.04 20.80 41.00
N PRO A 336 -11.94 20.35 42.27
CA PRO A 336 -12.78 20.85 43.33
C PRO A 336 -12.44 22.31 43.67
N PRO A 337 -13.40 23.10 44.21
CA PRO A 337 -13.23 24.53 44.43
C PRO A 337 -11.99 24.92 45.26
N ALA A 338 -11.63 24.12 46.25
CA ALA A 338 -10.47 24.38 47.11
C ALA A 338 -9.13 24.18 46.36
N ALA A 339 -9.04 23.19 45.47
CA ALA A 339 -7.91 23.03 44.56
C ALA A 339 -7.82 24.17 43.53
N GLN A 340 -8.95 24.67 43.03
CA GLN A 340 -9.00 25.81 42.10
C GLN A 340 -8.39 27.09 42.73
N VAL A 341 -8.67 27.34 44.01
CA VAL A 341 -8.09 28.50 44.75
C VAL A 341 -6.58 28.39 44.85
N LYS A 342 -6.06 27.22 45.23
CA LYS A 342 -4.61 27.00 45.33
C LYS A 342 -3.94 27.09 43.97
N LEU A 343 -4.55 26.52 42.92
CA LEU A 343 -4.03 26.61 41.56
C LEU A 343 -3.91 28.07 41.11
N LEU A 344 -4.92 28.90 41.38
CA LEU A 344 -4.87 30.32 41.07
C LEU A 344 -3.70 31.02 41.78
N ARG A 345 -3.46 30.73 43.07
CA ARG A 345 -2.32 31.29 43.83
C ARG A 345 -0.98 30.89 43.21
N VAL A 346 -0.82 29.62 42.83
CA VAL A 346 0.40 29.14 42.16
C VAL A 346 0.62 29.89 40.84
N LEU A 347 -0.43 30.08 40.04
CA LEU A 347 -0.34 30.79 38.76
C LEU A 347 -0.07 32.29 38.89
N GLN A 348 -0.41 32.90 40.02
CA GLN A 348 -0.17 34.33 40.28
C GLN A 348 1.21 34.58 40.88
N ASN A 349 1.60 33.78 41.87
CA ASN A 349 2.78 34.05 42.70
C ASN A 349 3.99 33.14 42.37
N ASN A 350 3.79 32.09 41.56
CA ASN A 350 4.79 31.04 41.32
C ASN A 350 5.27 30.38 42.61
N GLU A 351 4.37 30.23 43.59
CA GLU A 351 4.63 29.67 44.91
C GLU A 351 3.60 28.60 45.26
N VAL A 352 4.07 27.48 45.81
CA VAL A 352 3.24 26.35 46.26
C VAL A 352 3.38 26.19 47.77
N GLU A 353 2.24 26.05 48.44
CA GLU A 353 2.14 25.68 49.85
C GLU A 353 1.60 24.26 49.95
N ARG A 354 2.31 23.38 50.68
CA ARG A 354 1.83 22.02 50.95
C ARG A 354 0.62 22.04 51.88
N LEU A 355 -0.24 21.04 51.77
CA LEU A 355 -1.32 20.85 52.73
C LEU A 355 -0.76 20.72 54.16
N GLY A 356 -1.29 21.53 55.07
CA GLY A 356 -0.88 21.57 56.49
C GLY A 356 0.44 22.29 56.75
N GLY A 357 1.17 22.71 55.72
CA GLY A 357 2.39 23.50 55.84
C GLY A 357 2.14 25.00 55.70
N VAL A 358 3.05 25.81 56.23
CA VAL A 358 3.05 27.28 56.10
C VAL A 358 4.21 27.81 55.26
N GLU A 359 5.10 26.92 54.81
CA GLU A 359 6.27 27.29 54.00
C GLU A 359 5.88 27.41 52.52
N ALA A 360 5.99 28.63 51.98
CA ALA A 360 5.82 28.90 50.55
C ALA A 360 7.08 28.49 49.77
N ARG A 361 6.90 27.67 48.74
CA ARG A 361 7.99 27.13 47.91
C ARG A 361 7.90 27.67 46.50
N LYS A 362 8.94 28.36 46.03
CA LYS A 362 8.98 28.89 44.66
C LYS A 362 9.06 27.76 43.63
N VAL A 363 8.16 27.78 42.66
CA VAL A 363 8.10 26.84 41.56
C VAL A 363 8.11 27.57 40.21
N ASN A 364 8.87 27.06 39.25
CA ASN A 364 8.87 27.58 37.89
C ASN A 364 8.33 26.50 36.95
N VAL A 365 7.04 26.54 36.64
CA VAL A 365 6.34 25.48 35.90
C VAL A 365 5.55 26.10 34.75
N ARG A 366 5.72 25.58 33.54
CA ARG A 366 4.83 25.90 32.42
C ARG A 366 3.56 25.09 32.57
N LEU A 367 2.40 25.74 32.61
CA LEU A 367 1.11 25.05 32.70
C LEU A 367 0.51 24.82 31.31
N ILE A 368 0.09 23.58 31.05
CA ILE A 368 -0.82 23.23 29.94
C ILE A 368 -2.06 22.63 30.59
N ALA A 369 -3.24 23.19 30.32
CA ALA A 369 -4.51 22.69 30.83
C ALA A 369 -5.35 22.12 29.69
N ALA A 370 -6.11 21.06 29.94
CA ALA A 370 -7.05 20.50 28.99
C ALA A 370 -8.43 20.25 29.61
N THR A 371 -9.48 20.35 28.81
CA THR A 371 -10.87 20.11 29.24
C THR A 371 -11.75 19.70 28.06
N ASN A 372 -12.70 18.79 28.31
CA ASN A 372 -13.85 18.56 27.43
C ASN A 372 -15.09 19.39 27.83
N VAL A 373 -15.16 19.89 29.07
CA VAL A 373 -16.28 20.65 29.60
C VAL A 373 -16.25 22.10 29.08
N ASN A 374 -17.44 22.64 28.81
CA ASN A 374 -17.61 24.06 28.55
C ASN A 374 -17.43 24.87 29.85
N LEU A 375 -16.22 25.37 30.08
CA LEU A 375 -15.87 26.13 31.28
C LEU A 375 -16.75 27.38 31.48
N ALA A 376 -17.22 28.02 30.40
CA ALA A 376 -18.10 29.18 30.51
C ALA A 376 -19.48 28.82 31.11
N GLN A 377 -19.99 27.63 30.82
CA GLN A 377 -21.19 27.10 31.47
C GLN A 377 -20.90 26.68 32.92
N ALA A 378 -19.78 26.01 33.17
CA ALA A 378 -19.37 25.60 34.53
C ALA A 378 -19.25 26.82 35.49
N ILE A 379 -18.81 27.96 34.99
CA ILE A 379 -18.78 29.23 35.76
C ILE A 379 -20.19 29.69 36.12
N LYS A 380 -21.14 29.65 35.16
CA LYS A 380 -22.54 30.04 35.41
C LYS A 380 -23.22 29.15 36.45
N HIS A 381 -22.82 27.89 36.53
CA HIS A 381 -23.31 26.92 37.51
C HIS A 381 -22.54 26.95 38.85
N GLY A 382 -21.56 27.85 39.01
CA GLY A 382 -20.77 27.97 40.25
C GLY A 382 -19.80 26.80 40.50
N GLN A 383 -19.56 25.97 39.48
CA GLN A 383 -18.66 24.81 39.57
C GLN A 383 -17.20 25.18 39.28
N PHE A 384 -16.98 26.25 38.52
CA PHE A 384 -15.64 26.73 38.18
C PHE A 384 -15.50 28.23 38.46
N ARG A 385 -14.36 28.66 38.98
CA ARG A 385 -14.15 30.08 39.29
C ARG A 385 -13.77 30.89 38.05
N ALA A 386 -14.39 32.06 37.91
CA ALA A 386 -14.13 32.98 36.79
C ALA A 386 -12.69 33.52 36.78
N ASP A 387 -12.13 33.83 37.95
CA ASP A 387 -10.76 34.36 38.09
C ASP A 387 -9.70 33.36 37.60
N LEU A 388 -9.84 32.08 37.94
CA LEU A 388 -8.99 31.01 37.42
C LEU A 388 -9.15 30.84 35.91
N PHE A 389 -10.39 30.86 35.40
CA PHE A 389 -10.67 30.74 33.96
C PHE A 389 -9.91 31.78 33.13
N TYR A 390 -9.96 33.06 33.52
CA TYR A 390 -9.24 34.12 32.81
C TYR A 390 -7.72 33.95 32.84
N ARG A 391 -7.18 33.31 33.89
CA ARG A 391 -5.74 33.05 34.02
C ARG A 391 -5.26 31.84 33.21
N ILE A 392 -6.10 30.82 33.05
CA ILE A 392 -5.75 29.63 32.25
C ILE A 392 -6.10 29.79 30.76
N SER A 393 -7.14 30.56 30.44
CA SER A 393 -7.60 30.79 29.06
C SER A 393 -6.80 31.89 28.35
N THR A 394 -5.52 32.08 28.69
CA THR A 394 -4.66 33.10 28.06
C THR A 394 -4.35 32.75 26.60
N TYR A 395 -4.20 31.46 26.29
CA TYR A 395 -3.99 30.97 24.93
C TYR A 395 -4.83 29.71 24.68
N PRO A 396 -6.11 29.86 24.27
CA PRO A 396 -6.98 28.74 24.00
C PRO A 396 -6.70 28.13 22.61
N ILE A 397 -6.60 26.80 22.55
CA ILE A 397 -6.48 26.04 21.30
C ILE A 397 -7.59 25.00 21.26
N SER A 398 -8.44 25.08 20.23
CA SER A 398 -9.50 24.11 20.00
C SER A 398 -8.97 22.94 19.18
N ILE A 399 -8.97 21.74 19.76
CA ILE A 399 -8.58 20.51 19.07
C ILE A 399 -9.83 19.95 18.39
N PRO A 400 -9.84 19.84 17.04
CA PRO A 400 -11.01 19.41 16.30
C PRO A 400 -11.34 17.94 16.58
N ALA A 401 -12.65 17.63 16.59
CA ALA A 401 -13.12 16.25 16.68
C ALA A 401 -12.78 15.48 15.39
N LEU A 402 -12.64 14.16 15.45
CA LEU A 402 -12.22 13.33 14.31
C LEU A 402 -13.16 13.48 13.10
N ARG A 403 -14.46 13.68 13.35
CA ARG A 403 -15.48 13.95 12.31
C ARG A 403 -15.30 15.28 11.57
N GLU A 404 -14.56 16.23 12.12
CA GLU A 404 -14.22 17.52 11.50
C GLU A 404 -12.92 17.43 10.67
N ARG A 405 -12.16 16.35 10.84
CA ARG A 405 -10.87 16.09 10.18
C ARG A 405 -10.85 14.73 9.47
N LYS A 406 -11.90 14.47 8.67
CA LYS A 406 -12.11 13.17 8.00
C LYS A 406 -10.97 12.75 7.07
N GLU A 407 -10.29 13.73 6.47
CA GLU A 407 -9.13 13.53 5.59
C GLU A 407 -7.96 12.84 6.30
N ASP A 408 -7.86 12.99 7.62
CA ASP A 408 -6.77 12.43 8.43
C ASP A 408 -7.03 10.97 8.87
N ILE A 409 -8.28 10.50 8.77
CA ILE A 409 -8.68 9.17 9.25
C ILE A 409 -7.87 8.04 8.57
N PRO A 410 -7.67 8.02 7.23
CA PRO A 410 -6.90 6.96 6.58
C PRO A 410 -5.44 6.92 7.03
N GLU A 411 -4.81 8.08 7.23
CA GLU A 411 -3.41 8.18 7.64
C GLU A 411 -3.23 7.73 9.09
N LEU A 412 -4.12 8.17 9.99
CA LEU A 412 -4.19 7.70 11.37
C LEU A 412 -4.38 6.19 11.44
N ALA A 413 -5.32 5.65 10.68
CA ALA A 413 -5.59 4.22 10.66
C ALA A 413 -4.37 3.41 10.18
N GLN A 414 -3.68 3.88 9.15
CA GLN A 414 -2.47 3.21 8.64
C GLN A 414 -1.35 3.19 9.69
N SER A 415 -1.12 4.30 10.40
CA SER A 415 -0.15 4.36 11.50
C SER A 415 -0.46 3.37 12.61
N PHE A 416 -1.73 3.27 13.01
CA PHE A 416 -2.17 2.27 13.99
C PHE A 416 -1.97 0.84 13.48
N ILE A 417 -2.29 0.54 12.22
CA ILE A 417 -2.05 -0.78 11.63
C ILE A 417 -0.57 -1.16 11.70
N GLN A 418 0.34 -0.25 11.33
CA GLN A 418 1.78 -0.50 11.41
C GLN A 418 2.24 -0.78 12.85
N ARG A 419 1.80 0.04 13.81
CA ARG A 419 2.12 -0.12 15.23
C ARG A 419 1.62 -1.45 15.78
N PHE A 420 0.38 -1.84 15.45
CA PHE A 420 -0.21 -3.09 15.93
C PHE A 420 0.32 -4.33 15.19
N ASN A 421 0.70 -4.22 13.92
CA ASN A 421 1.42 -5.28 13.22
C ASN A 421 2.73 -5.63 13.93
N ALA A 422 3.51 -4.60 14.33
CA ALA A 422 4.74 -4.80 15.09
C ALA A 422 4.46 -5.42 16.48
N LEU A 423 3.41 -4.97 17.17
CA LEU A 423 3.05 -5.45 18.50
C LEU A 423 2.57 -6.92 18.50
N TYR A 424 1.71 -7.31 17.56
CA TYR A 424 1.11 -8.65 17.48
C TYR A 424 1.81 -9.59 16.51
N GLN A 425 2.95 -9.17 15.92
CA GLN A 425 3.72 -9.94 14.94
C GLN A 425 2.86 -10.40 13.75
N LYS A 426 2.00 -9.50 13.25
CA LYS A 426 1.15 -9.72 12.08
C LYS A 426 1.65 -8.93 10.87
N GLN A 427 1.19 -9.33 9.68
CA GLN A 427 1.54 -8.72 8.40
C GLN A 427 0.28 -8.27 7.64
N VAL A 428 -0.61 -7.57 8.34
CA VAL A 428 -1.84 -7.03 7.72
C VAL A 428 -1.45 -5.89 6.77
N ARG A 429 -1.87 -5.99 5.51
CA ARG A 429 -1.42 -5.07 4.44
C ARG A 429 -2.05 -3.68 4.51
N GLY A 430 -3.23 -3.56 5.11
CA GLY A 430 -3.97 -2.31 5.18
C GLY A 430 -5.48 -2.52 5.26
N LEU A 431 -6.25 -1.51 4.86
CA LEU A 431 -7.71 -1.50 4.83
C LEU A 431 -8.24 -1.85 3.43
N SER A 432 -9.34 -2.60 3.36
CA SER A 432 -10.11 -2.71 2.11
C SER A 432 -10.70 -1.33 1.74
N THR A 433 -10.99 -1.09 0.46
CA THR A 433 -11.62 0.17 0.02
C THR A 433 -12.93 0.42 0.77
N ARG A 434 -13.74 -0.62 0.96
CA ARG A 434 -15.00 -0.54 1.71
C ARG A 434 -14.78 -0.20 3.18
N ALA A 435 -13.78 -0.80 3.82
CA ALA A 435 -13.43 -0.51 5.20
C ALA A 435 -12.97 0.94 5.38
N ARG A 436 -12.13 1.44 4.45
CA ARG A 436 -11.70 2.83 4.44
C ARG A 436 -12.88 3.80 4.32
N ASP A 437 -13.80 3.55 3.37
CA ASP A 437 -14.97 4.41 3.18
C ASP A 437 -15.89 4.40 4.41
N ALA A 438 -16.08 3.22 5.03
CA ALA A 438 -16.87 3.08 6.25
C ALA A 438 -16.27 3.86 7.43
N LEU A 439 -14.93 3.83 7.59
CA LEU A 439 -14.24 4.61 8.62
C LEU A 439 -14.44 6.12 8.41
N VAL A 440 -14.40 6.60 7.17
CA VAL A 440 -14.58 8.04 6.86
C VAL A 440 -16.02 8.51 7.13
N GLN A 441 -17.01 7.63 6.94
CA GLN A 441 -18.42 7.96 7.16
C GLN A 441 -18.86 7.85 8.62
N TYR A 442 -18.13 7.12 9.45
CA TYR A 442 -18.46 6.91 10.86
C TYR A 442 -18.41 8.23 11.67
N PRO A 443 -19.32 8.46 12.64
CA PRO A 443 -19.42 9.73 13.38
C PRO A 443 -18.32 9.92 14.45
N TRP A 444 -17.62 8.86 14.86
CA TRP A 444 -16.50 8.90 15.82
C TRP A 444 -16.80 9.57 17.19
N PRO A 445 -17.80 9.10 17.95
CA PRO A 445 -18.09 9.64 19.29
C PRO A 445 -16.92 9.51 20.28
N GLY A 446 -16.06 8.50 20.13
CA GLY A 446 -14.85 8.32 20.94
C GLY A 446 -13.56 8.82 20.28
N ASN A 447 -13.68 9.56 19.16
CA ASN A 447 -12.56 10.18 18.44
C ASN A 447 -11.40 9.21 18.16
N ILE A 448 -10.16 9.62 18.37
CA ILE A 448 -8.95 8.86 18.03
C ILE A 448 -8.85 7.60 18.90
N ARG A 449 -9.27 7.65 20.17
CA ARG A 449 -9.25 6.50 21.08
C ARG A 449 -10.16 5.37 20.59
N GLU A 450 -11.32 5.71 20.04
CA GLU A 450 -12.20 4.73 19.42
C GLU A 450 -11.63 4.17 18.12
N LEU A 451 -11.06 5.02 17.26
CA LEU A 451 -10.39 4.60 16.04
C LEU A 451 -9.25 3.62 16.34
N GLU A 452 -8.39 3.95 17.31
CA GLU A 452 -7.28 3.12 17.77
C GLU A 452 -7.76 1.71 18.16
N ASN A 453 -8.78 1.62 19.03
CA ASN A 453 -9.36 0.36 19.48
C ASN A 453 -10.00 -0.44 18.32
N MET A 454 -10.66 0.25 17.38
CA MET A 454 -11.32 -0.38 16.24
C MET A 454 -10.30 -0.97 15.27
N ILE A 455 -9.20 -0.26 15.03
CA ILE A 455 -8.09 -0.73 14.18
C ILE A 455 -7.32 -1.87 14.85
N GLU A 456 -7.03 -1.77 16.15
CA GLU A 456 -6.39 -2.85 16.93
C GLU A 456 -7.17 -4.17 16.77
N ARG A 457 -8.49 -4.11 16.97
CA ARG A 457 -9.38 -5.25 16.78
C ARG A 457 -9.37 -5.74 15.33
N GLY A 458 -9.39 -4.82 14.37
CA GLY A 458 -9.29 -5.15 12.95
C GLY A 458 -8.03 -5.94 12.63
N VAL A 459 -6.87 -5.54 13.17
CA VAL A 459 -5.60 -6.26 13.03
C VAL A 459 -5.67 -7.65 13.66
N LEU A 460 -6.28 -7.78 14.85
CA LEU A 460 -6.43 -9.06 15.54
C LEU A 460 -7.36 -10.05 14.80
N LEU A 461 -8.44 -9.56 14.19
CA LEU A 461 -9.42 -10.40 13.47
C LEU A 461 -9.03 -10.69 12.02
N ALA A 462 -8.26 -9.82 11.38
CA ALA A 462 -7.86 -10.00 9.99
C ALA A 462 -6.94 -11.22 9.80
N PRO A 463 -7.01 -11.90 8.63
CA PRO A 463 -6.08 -12.96 8.25
C PRO A 463 -4.63 -12.47 8.27
N ALA A 464 -3.68 -13.35 8.60
CA ALA A 464 -2.29 -12.99 8.88
C ALA A 464 -1.58 -12.17 7.78
N THR A 465 -1.97 -12.34 6.51
CA THR A 465 -1.43 -11.62 5.34
C THR A 465 -2.53 -10.91 4.54
N GLY A 466 -3.69 -10.66 5.15
CA GLY A 466 -4.88 -10.10 4.50
C GLY A 466 -5.03 -8.59 4.66
N MET A 467 -6.20 -8.10 4.26
CA MET A 467 -6.67 -6.73 4.44
C MET A 467 -7.75 -6.69 5.52
N ILE A 468 -7.84 -5.60 6.26
CA ILE A 468 -8.93 -5.36 7.21
C ILE A 468 -10.16 -4.93 6.40
N ASP A 469 -11.18 -5.79 6.35
CA ASP A 469 -12.50 -5.46 5.81
C ASP A 469 -13.49 -4.94 6.88
N VAL A 470 -14.64 -4.42 6.42
CA VAL A 470 -15.71 -3.82 7.25
C VAL A 470 -16.14 -4.75 8.39
N ALA A 471 -16.26 -6.04 8.11
CA ALA A 471 -16.69 -7.04 9.09
C ALA A 471 -15.73 -7.14 10.30
N HIS A 472 -14.44 -6.88 10.11
CA HIS A 472 -13.46 -6.93 11.20
C HIS A 472 -13.51 -5.67 12.08
N LEU A 473 -13.87 -4.52 11.51
CA LEU A 473 -13.95 -3.25 12.23
C LEU A 473 -15.22 -3.17 13.09
N PHE A 474 -16.37 -3.55 12.52
CA PHE A 474 -17.69 -3.39 13.14
C PHE A 474 -18.26 -4.69 13.74
N ALA A 475 -17.42 -5.70 13.97
CA ALA A 475 -17.83 -7.01 14.51
C ALA A 475 -18.67 -6.91 15.80
N SER A 476 -18.43 -5.90 16.65
CA SER A 476 -19.20 -5.69 17.89
C SER A 476 -20.50 -4.92 17.70
N GLN A 477 -20.64 -4.15 16.62
CA GLN A 477 -21.88 -3.42 16.31
C GLN A 477 -22.91 -4.33 15.64
N GLN A 478 -22.47 -5.40 14.95
CA GLN A 478 -23.37 -6.43 14.46
C GLN A 478 -24.01 -7.27 15.60
N ALA A 479 -23.41 -7.29 16.80
CA ALA A 479 -23.98 -7.97 17.97
C ALA A 479 -24.95 -7.09 18.79
N ALA A 480 -24.98 -5.76 18.54
CA ALA A 480 -25.82 -4.80 19.27
C ALA A 480 -26.85 -4.09 18.39
N GLY A 481 -26.98 -4.49 17.13
CA GLY A 481 -27.93 -3.91 16.16
C GLY A 481 -28.45 -4.97 15.21
N SER A 482 -29.34 -5.83 15.69
CA SER A 482 -30.27 -6.52 14.81
C SER A 482 -31.18 -5.46 14.19
N GLU A 483 -30.97 -5.19 12.89
CA GLU A 483 -31.92 -4.59 11.95
C GLU A 483 -32.98 -3.67 12.57
N GLU A 484 -32.63 -2.42 12.88
CA GLU A 484 -33.63 -1.35 12.85
C GLU A 484 -33.69 -0.76 11.43
N PRO A 485 -34.88 -0.64 10.83
CA PRO A 485 -35.04 0.05 9.57
C PRO A 485 -34.64 1.52 9.75
N SER A 486 -33.97 2.08 8.74
CA SER A 486 -33.59 3.49 8.66
C SER A 486 -34.73 4.40 9.14
N GLN A 487 -34.44 5.43 9.95
CA GLN A 487 -35.41 6.44 10.41
C GLN A 487 -36.25 7.07 9.27
N ASP A 488 -35.77 7.02 8.03
CA ASP A 488 -36.51 7.43 6.82
C ASP A 488 -37.70 6.51 6.45
N ALA A 489 -37.64 5.23 6.80
CA ALA A 489 -38.71 4.27 6.54
C ALA A 489 -39.88 4.48 7.50
N ASP A 490 -39.60 4.69 8.78
CA ASP A 490 -40.63 4.96 9.79
C ASP A 490 -41.35 6.29 9.52
N ALA A 491 -40.62 7.34 9.12
CA ALA A 491 -41.21 8.61 8.72
C ALA A 491 -42.10 8.50 7.47
N LEU A 492 -41.73 7.62 6.52
CA LEU A 492 -42.55 7.35 5.32
C LEU A 492 -43.80 6.54 5.67
N ILE A 493 -43.68 5.56 6.57
CA ILE A 493 -44.80 4.73 7.05
C ILE A 493 -45.79 5.59 7.84
N GLU A 494 -45.33 6.48 8.72
CA GLU A 494 -46.20 7.44 9.41
C GLU A 494 -46.95 8.33 8.42
N LYS A 495 -46.28 8.81 7.36
CA LYS A 495 -46.91 9.65 6.33
C LYS A 495 -47.98 8.90 5.54
N LEU A 496 -47.77 7.62 5.25
CA LEU A 496 -48.74 6.76 4.56
C LEU A 496 -49.94 6.39 5.45
N LEU A 497 -49.71 6.15 6.74
CA LEU A 497 -50.76 5.91 7.73
C LEU A 497 -51.62 7.15 7.95
N ASN A 498 -51.00 8.33 8.08
CA ASN A 498 -51.70 9.62 8.22
C ASN A 498 -52.54 9.99 7.00
N GLN A 499 -52.17 9.50 5.80
CA GLN A 499 -52.93 9.70 4.56
C GLN A 499 -54.04 8.66 4.33
N GLN A 500 -54.26 7.74 5.29
CA GLN A 500 -55.26 6.66 5.19
C GLN A 500 -55.15 5.83 3.89
N VAL A 501 -53.94 5.68 3.35
CA VAL A 501 -53.74 4.88 2.14
C VAL A 501 -53.88 3.41 2.51
N SER A 502 -54.77 2.70 1.83
CA SER A 502 -55.00 1.29 2.13
C SER A 502 -53.83 0.43 1.64
N LEU A 503 -53.51 -0.64 2.37
CA LEU A 503 -52.45 -1.58 2.00
C LEU A 503 -52.54 -2.08 0.54
N PRO A 504 -53.73 -2.41 -0.01
CA PRO A 504 -53.85 -2.79 -1.42
C PRO A 504 -53.42 -1.70 -2.41
N GLN A 505 -53.63 -0.42 -2.08
CA GLN A 505 -53.24 0.70 -2.94
C GLN A 505 -51.72 0.92 -2.94
N ILE A 506 -51.07 0.70 -1.79
CA ILE A 506 -49.61 0.74 -1.66
C ILE A 506 -49.00 -0.40 -2.48
N GLU A 507 -49.54 -1.61 -2.33
CA GLU A 507 -49.10 -2.79 -3.06
C GLU A 507 -49.25 -2.60 -4.58
N ALA A 508 -50.39 -2.09 -5.04
CA ALA A 508 -50.63 -1.81 -6.46
C ALA A 508 -49.63 -0.78 -7.03
N LYS A 509 -49.39 0.32 -6.31
CA LYS A 509 -48.41 1.34 -6.73
C LYS A 509 -46.99 0.79 -6.77
N LEU A 510 -46.58 0.01 -5.77
CA LEU A 510 -45.24 -0.63 -5.74
C LEU A 510 -45.06 -1.58 -6.92
N MET A 511 -46.06 -2.40 -7.23
CA MET A 511 -46.02 -3.29 -8.38
C MET A 511 -45.93 -2.51 -9.71
N GLN A 512 -46.73 -1.45 -9.85
CA GLN A 512 -46.72 -0.62 -11.06
C GLN A 512 -45.39 0.12 -11.24
N LEU A 513 -44.79 0.63 -10.16
CA LEU A 513 -43.50 1.31 -10.20
C LEU A 513 -42.38 0.34 -10.55
N ALA A 514 -42.35 -0.85 -9.95
CA ALA A 514 -41.38 -1.91 -10.28
C ALA A 514 -41.49 -2.35 -11.75
N MET A 515 -42.71 -2.48 -12.28
CA MET A 515 -42.96 -2.79 -13.69
C MET A 515 -42.50 -1.67 -14.63
N THR A 516 -42.67 -0.41 -14.24
CA THR A 516 -42.23 0.75 -15.03
C THR A 516 -40.71 0.84 -15.06
N THR A 517 -40.07 0.75 -13.89
CA THR A 517 -38.60 0.81 -13.73
C THR A 517 -37.89 -0.30 -14.49
N THR A 518 -38.47 -1.50 -14.51
CA THR A 518 -37.92 -2.66 -15.23
C THR A 518 -38.39 -2.77 -16.68
N ARG A 519 -39.04 -1.71 -17.22
CA ARG A 519 -39.52 -1.62 -18.60
C ARG A 519 -40.38 -2.82 -19.03
N GLY A 520 -41.26 -3.28 -18.13
CA GLY A 520 -42.18 -4.39 -18.39
C GLY A 520 -41.61 -5.79 -18.19
N ASN A 521 -40.36 -5.94 -17.71
CA ASN A 521 -39.78 -7.25 -17.46
C ASN A 521 -40.28 -7.85 -16.12
N LEU A 522 -41.25 -8.77 -16.22
CA LEU A 522 -41.89 -9.42 -15.08
C LEU A 522 -40.90 -10.14 -14.13
N SER A 523 -39.86 -10.78 -14.67
CA SER A 523 -38.89 -11.54 -13.88
C SER A 523 -37.97 -10.61 -13.08
N SER A 524 -37.56 -9.50 -13.70
CA SER A 524 -36.75 -8.47 -13.03
C SER A 524 -37.56 -7.69 -12.01
N ALA A 525 -38.84 -7.38 -12.31
CA ALA A 525 -39.76 -6.74 -11.37
C ALA A 525 -40.02 -7.63 -10.14
N ALA A 526 -40.24 -8.93 -10.35
CA ALA A 526 -40.47 -9.88 -9.25
C ALA A 526 -39.23 -9.99 -8.34
N ARG A 527 -38.02 -10.05 -8.93
CA ARG A 527 -36.76 -10.05 -8.18
C ARG A 527 -36.56 -8.75 -7.39
N MET A 528 -36.88 -7.61 -7.98
CA MET A 528 -36.81 -6.29 -7.33
C MET A 528 -37.78 -6.18 -6.14
N LEU A 529 -38.94 -6.82 -6.23
CA LEU A 529 -39.96 -6.86 -5.18
C LEU A 529 -39.78 -8.02 -4.18
N GLY A 530 -38.74 -8.85 -4.33
CA GLY A 530 -38.47 -9.99 -3.44
C GLY A 530 -39.51 -11.11 -3.50
N ILE A 531 -40.33 -11.19 -4.55
CA ILE A 531 -41.35 -12.23 -4.74
C ILE A 531 -41.06 -13.08 -5.98
N THR A 532 -41.70 -14.25 -6.08
CA THR A 532 -41.53 -15.10 -7.25
C THR A 532 -42.32 -14.59 -8.45
N ARG A 533 -41.83 -14.86 -9.67
CA ARG A 533 -42.51 -14.46 -10.92
C ARG A 533 -43.99 -14.90 -10.98
N PRO A 534 -44.38 -16.13 -10.57
CA PRO A 534 -45.80 -16.52 -10.54
C PRO A 534 -46.63 -15.72 -9.55
N GLN A 535 -46.07 -15.36 -8.38
CA GLN A 535 -46.76 -14.53 -7.38
C GLN A 535 -47.03 -13.13 -7.90
N LEU A 536 -46.05 -12.50 -8.57
CA LEU A 536 -46.25 -11.19 -9.19
C LEU A 536 -47.28 -11.26 -10.32
N ALA A 537 -47.22 -12.29 -11.18
CA ALA A 537 -48.18 -12.48 -12.26
C ALA A 537 -49.62 -12.69 -11.77
N TYR A 538 -49.80 -13.37 -10.64
CA TYR A 538 -51.10 -13.57 -10.00
C TYR A 538 -51.62 -12.26 -9.39
N ARG A 539 -50.76 -11.49 -8.71
CA ARG A 539 -51.15 -10.23 -8.06
C ARG A 539 -51.41 -9.08 -9.03
N LEU A 540 -50.82 -9.09 -10.23
CA LEU A 540 -51.14 -8.13 -11.31
C LEU A 540 -52.47 -8.41 -12.03
N LYS A 541 -53.04 -9.61 -11.86
CA LYS A 541 -54.33 -10.01 -12.45
C LYS A 541 -55.53 -9.75 -11.52
N LYS A 542 -55.27 -9.55 -10.23
CA LYS A 542 -56.23 -9.06 -9.25
C LYS A 542 -56.32 -7.55 -9.36
#